data_AF-A0A423DG82-F1
#
_entry.id   AF-A0A423DG82-F1
#
_cell.length_a   1.000
_cell.length_b   1.000
_cell.length_c   1.000
_cell.angle_alpha   90.00
_cell.angle_beta   90.00
_cell.angle_gamma   90.00
#
_symmetry.space_group_name_H-M   'P 1'
#
loop_
_entity.id
_entity.type
_entity.pdbx_description
1 polymer ?
#
loop_
_entity_poly.entity_id
_entity_poly.type
_entity_poly.pdbx_seq_one_letter_code
_entity_poly.pdbx_strand_id
1 'polypeptide(L)'
;MNQGLMFYPALAMILLTVVVLYLMFRGRQSAVKSGALSAAYFKTYDTGEKLPRAVRQTERCFHNLLESTPPFYFLCVALISLAKVDWVFIGLAWAYVACRVLQSLVHVTNNKVGPRSKLFMLSWLVLLAMCVRLGFLIV
;
A
#
# COMPACT_ATOMS: atom_id res chain seq x y z
N MET A 1 17.07 -2.63 22.26
CA MET A 1 16.69 -1.48 21.40
C MET A 1 15.23 -1.13 21.65
N ASN A 2 14.80 0.11 21.39
CA ASN A 2 13.39 0.49 21.57
C ASN A 2 12.51 -0.18 20.50
N GLN A 3 11.72 -1.17 20.91
CA GLN A 3 10.81 -1.92 20.02
C GLN A 3 9.76 -1.01 19.38
N GLY A 4 9.39 0.08 20.08
CA GLY A 4 8.39 1.04 19.61
C GLY A 4 8.78 1.78 18.33
N LEU A 5 10.07 1.78 17.96
CA LEU A 5 10.52 2.37 16.69
C LEU A 5 9.89 1.69 15.46
N MET A 6 9.48 0.43 15.59
CA MET A 6 8.84 -0.31 14.50
C MET A 6 7.39 0.13 14.24
N PHE A 7 6.77 0.87 15.16
CA PHE A 7 5.44 1.45 14.92
C PHE A 7 5.47 2.57 13.88
N TYR A 8 6.56 3.33 13.74
CA TYR A 8 6.60 4.45 12.79
C TYR A 8 6.44 4.01 11.33
N PRO A 9 7.17 2.99 10.82
CA PRO A 9 6.92 2.44 9.49
C PRO A 9 5.49 1.90 9.30
N ALA A 10 4.94 1.22 10.31
CA ALA A 10 3.58 0.69 10.27
C ALA A 10 2.54 1.82 10.17
N LEU A 11 2.67 2.86 11.00
CA LEU A 11 1.81 4.04 10.95
C LEU A 11 1.94 4.78 9.62
N ALA A 12 3.15 4.89 9.06
CA ALA A 12 3.36 5.51 7.76
C ALA A 12 2.61 4.75 6.64
N MET A 13 2.59 3.42 6.67
CA MET A 13 1.80 2.62 5.71
C MET A 13 0.29 2.79 5.89
N ILE A 14 -0.19 2.91 7.13
CA ILE A 14 -1.60 3.21 7.41
C ILE A 14 -1.95 4.58 6.85
N LEU A 15 -1.13 5.60 7.11
CA LEU A 15 -1.33 6.95 6.58
C LEU A 15 -1.34 6.96 5.04
N LEU A 16 -0.42 6.25 4.38
CA LEU A 16 -0.42 6.11 2.92
C LEU A 16 -1.73 5.49 2.41
N THR A 17 -2.23 4.45 3.10
CA THR A 17 -3.49 3.78 2.74
C THR A 17 -4.67 4.74 2.88
N VAL A 18 -4.71 5.54 3.94
CA VAL A 18 -5.74 6.58 4.17
C VAL A 18 -5.66 7.68 3.11
N VAL A 19 -4.46 8.11 2.72
CA VAL A 19 -4.27 9.10 1.64
C VAL A 19 -4.83 8.56 0.32
N VAL A 20 -4.50 7.32 -0.06
CA VAL A 20 -5.01 6.72 -1.30
C VAL A 20 -6.52 6.47 -1.25
N LEU A 21 -7.05 6.07 -0.08
CA LEU A 21 -8.50 5.96 0.16
C LEU A 21 -9.20 7.30 -0.10
N TYR A 22 -8.66 8.39 0.45
CA TYR A 22 -9.20 9.73 0.26
C TYR A 22 -9.18 10.15 -1.22
N LEU A 23 -8.08 9.88 -1.94
CA LEU A 23 -7.98 10.17 -3.38
C LEU A 23 -9.01 9.36 -4.19
N MET A 24 -9.19 8.07 -3.88
CA MET A 24 -10.21 7.23 -4.50
C MET A 24 -11.61 7.78 -4.26
N PHE A 25 -11.94 8.12 -3.01
CA PHE A 25 -13.25 8.65 -2.66
C PHE A 25 -13.54 9.98 -3.36
N ARG A 26 -12.56 10.89 -3.42
CA ARG A 26 -12.67 12.14 -4.17
C ARG A 26 -12.87 11.91 -5.67
N GLY A 27 -12.14 10.98 -6.26
CA GLY A 27 -12.30 10.61 -7.66
C GLY A 27 -13.72 10.13 -7.96
N ARG A 28 -14.26 9.25 -7.12
CA ARG A 28 -15.65 8.75 -7.23
C ARG A 28 -16.67 9.89 -7.13
N GLN A 29 -16.56 10.74 -6.11
CA GLN A 29 -17.48 11.86 -5.94
C GLN A 29 -17.43 12.84 -7.11
N SER A 30 -16.22 13.15 -7.60
CA SER A 30 -16.05 14.04 -8.74
C SER A 30 -16.71 13.48 -10.01
N ALA A 31 -16.56 12.19 -10.27
CA ALA A 31 -17.15 11.53 -11.44
C ALA A 31 -18.68 11.50 -11.39
N VAL A 32 -19.27 11.31 -10.21
CA VAL A 32 -20.73 11.38 -10.02
C VAL A 32 -21.24 12.80 -10.20
N LYS A 33 -20.58 13.78 -9.57
CA LYS A 33 -20.98 15.20 -9.66
C LYS A 33 -20.85 15.76 -11.08
N SER A 34 -19.88 15.29 -11.86
CA SER A 34 -19.70 15.70 -13.25
C SER A 34 -20.61 14.96 -14.25
N GLY A 35 -21.46 14.04 -13.78
CA GLY A 35 -22.30 13.20 -14.65
C GLY A 35 -21.52 12.17 -15.47
N ALA A 36 -20.24 11.93 -15.15
CA ALA A 36 -19.43 10.94 -15.85
C ALA A 36 -19.77 9.49 -15.42
N LEU A 37 -20.44 9.33 -14.28
CA LEU A 37 -20.94 8.07 -13.73
C LEU A 37 -22.23 8.32 -12.95
N SER A 38 -23.19 7.41 -13.04
CA SER A 38 -24.34 7.44 -12.15
C SER A 38 -23.96 6.95 -10.75
N ALA A 39 -24.64 7.46 -9.72
CA ALA A 39 -24.48 6.95 -8.36
C ALA A 39 -24.95 5.47 -8.23
N ALA A 40 -25.83 5.02 -9.14
CA ALA A 40 -26.28 3.63 -9.17
C ALA A 40 -25.17 2.66 -9.55
N TYR A 41 -24.16 3.11 -10.33
CA TYR A 41 -22.98 2.31 -10.64
C TYR A 41 -22.32 1.74 -9.38
N PHE A 42 -22.15 2.54 -8.32
CA PHE A 42 -21.47 2.07 -7.11
C PHE A 42 -22.30 1.13 -6.22
N LYS A 43 -23.59 0.90 -6.53
CA LYS A 43 -24.42 -0.07 -5.82
C LYS A 43 -24.13 -1.51 -6.24
N THR A 44 -23.94 -1.74 -7.54
CA THR A 44 -23.79 -3.09 -8.12
C THR A 44 -22.49 -3.27 -8.89
N TYR A 45 -21.76 -2.18 -9.18
CA TYR A 45 -20.58 -2.14 -10.05
C TYR A 45 -20.81 -2.71 -11.46
N ASP A 46 -22.06 -2.88 -11.86
CA ASP A 46 -22.47 -3.64 -13.05
C ASP A 46 -23.64 -2.96 -13.79
N THR A 47 -23.59 -1.64 -13.96
CA THR A 47 -24.60 -0.89 -14.75
C THR A 47 -24.25 -0.79 -16.24
N GLY A 48 -23.19 -1.47 -16.69
CA GLY A 48 -22.63 -1.33 -18.04
C GLY A 48 -21.87 -0.02 -18.28
N GLU A 49 -21.82 0.89 -17.30
CA GLU A 49 -21.13 2.18 -17.39
C GLU A 49 -19.60 2.01 -17.36
N LYS A 50 -18.89 2.76 -18.20
CA LYS A 50 -17.42 2.75 -18.23
C LYS A 50 -16.85 3.63 -17.12
N LEU A 51 -16.32 3.01 -16.07
CA LEU A 51 -15.59 3.69 -15.01
C LEU A 51 -14.45 4.56 -15.58
N PRO A 52 -14.43 5.89 -15.33
CA PRO A 52 -13.39 6.78 -15.78
C PRO A 52 -12.00 6.32 -15.34
N ARG A 53 -11.03 6.50 -16.23
CA ARG A 53 -9.66 6.00 -16.04
C ARG A 53 -9.05 6.45 -14.70
N ALA A 54 -9.21 7.72 -14.33
CA ALA A 54 -8.66 8.25 -13.09
C ALA A 54 -9.24 7.57 -11.84
N VAL A 55 -10.56 7.36 -11.81
CA VAL A 55 -11.24 6.65 -10.72
C VAL A 55 -10.74 5.21 -10.62
N ARG A 56 -10.71 4.50 -11.76
CA ARG A 56 -10.20 3.13 -11.84
C ARG A 56 -8.75 3.01 -11.36
N GLN A 57 -7.89 3.98 -11.70
CA GLN A 57 -6.49 4.00 -11.27
C GLN A 57 -6.37 4.12 -9.75
N THR A 58 -7.10 5.06 -9.14
CA THR A 58 -7.09 5.23 -7.68
C THR A 58 -7.68 4.02 -6.93
N GLU A 59 -8.76 3.41 -7.45
CA GLU A 59 -9.34 2.18 -6.88
C GLU A 59 -8.36 1.01 -6.93
N ARG A 60 -7.69 0.80 -8.07
CA ARG A 60 -6.70 -0.27 -8.22
C ARG A 60 -5.46 -0.03 -7.38
N CYS A 61 -5.04 1.22 -7.20
CA CYS A 61 -3.97 1.57 -6.28
C CYS A 61 -4.35 1.24 -4.83
N PHE A 62 -5.57 1.60 -4.42
CA PHE A 62 -6.08 1.32 -3.08
C PHE A 62 -6.14 -0.18 -2.78
N HIS A 63 -6.75 -0.98 -3.67
CA HIS A 63 -6.81 -2.43 -3.49
C HIS A 63 -5.41 -3.07 -3.48
N ASN A 64 -4.49 -2.59 -4.34
CA ASN A 64 -3.13 -3.11 -4.34
C ASN A 64 -2.39 -2.88 -3.01
N LEU A 65 -2.60 -1.73 -2.36
CA LEU A 65 -2.05 -1.49 -1.03
C LEU A 65 -2.64 -2.44 0.01
N LEU A 66 -3.97 -2.62 0.00
CA LEU A 66 -4.65 -3.51 0.95
C LEU A 66 -4.26 -4.98 0.80
N GLU A 67 -3.99 -5.46 -0.41
CA GLU A 67 -3.60 -6.85 -0.65
C GLU A 67 -2.14 -7.13 -0.24
N SER A 68 -1.26 -6.13 -0.38
CA SER A 68 0.19 -6.35 -0.27
C SER A 68 0.84 -5.85 1.02
N THR A 69 0.12 -5.08 1.83
CA THR A 69 0.58 -4.56 3.13
C THR A 69 0.27 -5.45 4.36
N PRO A 70 -0.76 -6.32 4.39
CA PRO A 70 -1.02 -7.16 5.57
C PRO A 70 0.18 -8.01 6.02
N PRO A 71 0.98 -8.65 5.13
CA PRO A 71 2.18 -9.37 5.57
C PRO A 71 3.23 -8.47 6.23
N PHE A 72 3.32 -7.20 5.82
CA PHE A 72 4.23 -6.24 6.42
C PHE A 72 3.81 -5.91 7.87
N TYR A 73 2.51 -5.68 8.10
CA TYR A 73 2.00 -5.44 9.45
C TYR A 73 2.21 -6.66 10.35
N PHE A 74 1.98 -7.87 9.82
CA PHE A 74 2.27 -9.11 10.55
C PHE A 74 3.74 -9.17 10.99
N LEU A 75 4.69 -8.91 10.09
CA LEU A 75 6.12 -8.92 10.44
C LEU A 75 6.47 -7.83 11.46
N CYS A 76 5.90 -6.63 11.35
CA CYS A 76 6.13 -5.56 12.33
C CYS A 76 5.68 -5.98 13.74
N VAL A 77 4.47 -6.53 13.86
CA VAL A 77 3.94 -7.02 15.15
C VAL A 77 4.77 -8.19 15.67
N ALA A 78 5.12 -9.16 14.81
CA ALA A 78 5.95 -10.30 15.21
C ALA A 78 7.32 -9.85 15.76
N LEU A 79 7.97 -8.88 15.10
CA LEU A 79 9.26 -8.35 15.53
C LEU A 79 9.19 -7.66 16.91
N ILE A 80 8.14 -6.89 17.15
CA ILE A 80 7.89 -6.23 18.44
C ILE A 80 7.63 -7.28 19.52
N SER A 81 6.74 -8.25 19.26
CA SER A 81 6.34 -9.28 20.23
C SER A 81 7.49 -10.21 20.62
N LEU A 82 8.40 -10.51 19.69
CA LEU A 82 9.57 -11.36 19.94
C LEU A 82 10.77 -10.57 20.50
N ALA A 83 10.62 -9.25 20.69
CA ALA A 83 11.68 -8.33 21.09
C ALA A 83 12.92 -8.36 20.18
N LYS A 84 12.74 -8.64 18.88
CA LYS A 84 13.82 -8.81 17.88
C LYS A 84 14.07 -7.57 17.02
N VAL A 85 13.47 -6.42 17.34
CA VAL A 85 13.69 -5.19 16.56
C VAL A 85 15.16 -4.74 16.69
N ASP A 86 15.80 -4.49 15.56
CA ASP A 86 17.14 -3.90 15.41
C ASP A 86 17.19 -2.89 14.25
N TRP A 87 18.32 -2.19 14.09
CA TRP A 87 18.48 -1.16 13.07
C TRP A 87 18.32 -1.67 11.63
N VAL A 88 18.64 -2.95 11.40
CA VAL A 88 18.48 -3.58 10.08
C VAL A 88 17.00 -3.74 9.77
N PHE A 89 16.19 -4.24 10.71
CA PHE A 89 14.74 -4.34 10.52
C PHE A 89 14.08 -2.98 10.35
N ILE A 90 14.51 -1.95 11.10
CA ILE A 90 14.00 -0.59 10.95
C ILE A 90 14.32 -0.05 9.54
N GLY A 91 15.57 -0.22 9.09
CA GLY A 91 15.99 0.20 7.75
C GLY A 91 15.20 -0.49 6.64
N LEU A 92 15.01 -1.81 6.74
CA LEU A 92 14.20 -2.58 5.79
C LEU A 92 12.73 -2.14 5.82
N ALA A 93 12.16 -1.88 7.00
CA ALA A 93 10.78 -1.44 7.12
C ALA A 93 10.56 -0.07 6.46
N TRP A 94 11.48 0.88 6.63
CA TRP A 94 11.43 2.16 5.94
C TRP A 94 11.67 2.04 4.43
N ALA A 95 12.55 1.13 3.99
CA ALA A 95 12.73 0.84 2.57
C ALA A 95 11.44 0.30 1.93
N TYR A 96 10.72 -0.57 2.65
CA TYR A 96 9.40 -1.04 2.22
C TYR A 96 8.41 0.12 2.07
N VAL A 97 8.31 0.98 3.08
CA VAL A 97 7.45 2.19 3.05
C VAL A 97 7.78 3.06 1.85
N ALA A 98 9.07 3.37 1.63
CA ALA A 98 9.51 4.20 0.51
C ALA A 98 9.13 3.60 -0.85
N CYS A 99 9.31 2.29 -1.03
CA CYS A 99 8.89 1.59 -2.25
C CYS A 99 7.38 1.72 -2.47
N ARG A 100 6.57 1.58 -1.42
CA ARG A 100 5.10 1.69 -1.51
C ARG A 100 4.62 3.10 -1.79
N VAL A 101 5.24 4.11 -1.18
CA VAL A 101 4.96 5.52 -1.47
C VAL A 101 5.26 5.83 -2.94
N LEU A 102 6.45 5.48 -3.42
CA LEU A 102 6.84 5.70 -4.82
C LEU A 102 5.95 4.93 -5.80
N GLN A 103 5.61 3.68 -5.49
CA GLN A 103 4.72 2.88 -6.33
C GLN A 103 3.33 3.50 -6.40
N SER A 104 2.77 3.94 -5.27
CA SER A 104 1.45 4.58 -5.19
C SER A 104 1.43 5.89 -5.96
N LEU A 105 2.47 6.72 -5.81
CA LEU A 105 2.63 7.96 -6.56
C LEU A 105 2.64 7.69 -8.07
N VAL A 106 3.43 6.73 -8.54
CA VAL A 106 3.46 6.35 -9.95
C VAL A 106 2.09 5.82 -10.41
N HIS A 107 1.40 5.05 -9.58
CA HIS A 107 0.09 4.45 -9.90
C HIS A 107 -0.99 5.51 -10.10
N VAL A 108 -1.06 6.48 -9.18
CA VAL A 108 -2.09 7.52 -9.20
C VAL A 108 -1.81 8.62 -10.22
N THR A 109 -0.54 8.84 -10.59
CA THR A 109 -0.14 9.89 -11.56
C THR A 109 -0.02 9.34 -12.99
N ASN A 110 1.20 8.95 -13.38
CA ASN A 110 1.56 8.61 -14.77
C ASN A 110 1.14 7.19 -15.15
N ASN A 111 0.90 6.32 -14.15
CA ASN A 111 0.57 4.91 -14.28
C ASN A 111 1.43 4.15 -15.31
N LYS A 112 2.73 4.48 -15.37
CA LYS A 112 3.69 3.78 -16.23
C LYS A 112 3.92 2.38 -15.65
N VAL A 113 3.57 1.35 -16.42
CA VAL A 113 3.58 -0.05 -15.97
C VAL A 113 4.97 -0.51 -15.52
N GLY A 114 6.02 -0.14 -16.26
CA GLY A 114 7.40 -0.54 -15.96
C GLY A 114 7.87 -0.13 -14.56
N PRO A 115 7.94 1.19 -14.24
CA PRO A 115 8.33 1.66 -12.91
C PRO A 115 7.42 1.12 -11.79
N ARG A 116 6.10 1.06 -12.03
CA ARG A 116 5.13 0.53 -11.07
C ARG A 116 5.39 -0.92 -10.70
N SER A 117 5.67 -1.77 -11.69
CA SER A 117 5.95 -3.20 -11.49
C SER A 117 7.29 -3.40 -10.76
N LYS A 118 8.33 -2.66 -11.15
CA LYS A 118 9.65 -2.73 -10.49
C LYS A 118 9.57 -2.36 -9.01
N LEU A 119 8.87 -1.28 -8.66
CA LEU A 119 8.70 -0.86 -7.26
C LEU A 119 7.86 -1.84 -6.45
N PHE A 120 6.82 -2.42 -7.07
CA PHE A 120 6.03 -3.48 -6.44
C PHE A 120 6.90 -4.70 -6.14
N MET A 121 7.66 -5.19 -7.11
CA MET A 121 8.56 -6.33 -6.93
C MET A 121 9.63 -6.04 -5.86
N LEU A 122 10.24 -4.86 -5.90
CA LEU A 122 11.24 -4.45 -4.91
C LEU A 122 10.66 -4.44 -3.49
N SER A 123 9.43 -3.92 -3.30
CA SER A 123 8.78 -3.95 -1.99
C SER A 123 8.53 -5.37 -1.47
N TRP A 124 8.23 -6.32 -2.35
CA TRP A 124 8.10 -7.73 -1.98
C TRP A 124 9.44 -8.39 -1.66
N LEU A 125 10.51 -8.02 -2.36
CA LEU A 125 11.86 -8.50 -2.04
C LEU A 125 12.32 -8.01 -0.67
N VAL A 126 12.04 -6.75 -0.33
CA VAL A 126 12.32 -6.20 1.01
C VAL A 126 11.52 -6.96 2.08
N LEU A 127 10.24 -7.20 1.82
CA LEU A 127 9.38 -7.97 2.73
C LEU A 127 9.90 -9.41 2.92
N LEU A 128 10.32 -10.06 1.85
CA LEU A 128 10.91 -11.40 1.89
C LEU A 128 12.22 -11.40 2.69
N ALA A 129 13.07 -10.40 2.51
CA ALA A 129 14.30 -10.24 3.27
C ALA A 129 14.03 -10.10 4.78
N MET A 130 13.01 -9.31 5.16
CA MET A 130 12.57 -9.21 6.55
C MET A 130 12.09 -10.57 7.10
N CYS A 131 11.27 -11.29 6.32
CA CYS A 131 10.73 -12.59 6.71
C CYS A 131 11.84 -13.64 6.92
N VAL A 132 12.73 -13.79 5.93
CA VAL A 132 13.84 -14.76 5.97
C VAL A 132 14.76 -14.45 7.15
N ARG A 133 15.11 -13.17 7.34
CA ARG A 133 15.96 -12.75 8.46
C ARG A 133 15.32 -13.05 9.82
N LEU A 134 14.03 -12.76 9.96
CA LEU A 134 13.30 -13.10 11.18
C LEU A 134 13.29 -14.61 11.43
N GLY A 135 13.08 -15.42 10.39
CA GLY A 135 13.17 -16.88 10.48
C GLY A 135 14.50 -17.36 11.07
N PHE A 136 15.63 -16.81 10.61
CA PHE A 136 16.95 -17.13 11.16
C PHE A 136 17.19 -16.68 12.61
N LEU A 137 16.41 -15.72 13.13
CA LEU A 137 16.56 -15.19 14.49
C LEU A 137 15.65 -15.86 15.53
N ILE A 138 14.68 -16.66 15.08
CA ILE A 138 13.72 -17.39 15.91
C ILE A 138 14.17 -18.84 16.14
N VAL A 139 14.87 -19.44 15.18
CA VAL A 139 15.56 -20.73 15.34
C VAL A 139 16.73 -20.56 16.29
#